data_AF-A0A1H4IF83-F1
#
_entry.id   AF-A0A1H4IF83-F1
#
_cell.length_a   1.000
_cell.length_b   1.000
_cell.length_c   1.000
_cell.angle_alpha   90.00
_cell.angle_beta   90.00
_cell.angle_gamma   90.00
#
_symmetry.space_group_name_H-M   'P 1'
#
loop_
_entity.id
_entity.type
_entity.pdbx_description
1 polymer ?
#
loop_
_entity_poly.entity_id
_entity_poly.type
_entity_poly.pdbx_seq_one_letter_code
_entity_poly.pdbx_strand_id
1 'polypeptide(L)'
;MTRPGRTTKEKPPFEPGLIPVPGALLEWRDSQHFDRWQDRPCVLCDKPTPMRSHSGEPVHKACAEDWIAANPAEARLGRFASDIQAKRQHDDDHA
;
A
#
# COMPACT_ATOMS: atom_id res chain seq x y z
N MET A 1 0.62 12.75 37.61
CA MET A 1 1.41 12.33 36.42
C MET A 1 0.44 11.76 35.40
N THR A 2 -0.20 12.59 34.59
CA THR A 2 -1.20 12.12 33.63
C THR A 2 -0.66 12.38 32.23
N ARG A 3 -0.23 11.31 31.54
CA ARG A 3 0.27 11.40 30.17
C ARG A 3 -0.92 11.68 29.26
N PRO A 4 -0.93 12.76 28.46
CA PRO A 4 -2.02 13.00 27.52
C PRO A 4 -2.02 11.87 26.48
N GLY A 5 -3.16 11.20 26.35
CA GLY A 5 -3.41 10.19 25.34
C GLY A 5 -3.22 10.82 23.96
N ARG A 6 -2.37 10.19 23.15
CA ARG A 6 -2.11 10.55 21.75
C ARG A 6 -3.44 10.51 21.01
N THR A 7 -3.94 11.67 20.59
CA THR A 7 -5.06 11.76 19.64
C THR A 7 -4.66 11.01 18.38
N THR A 8 -5.36 9.91 18.09
CA THR A 8 -5.29 9.25 16.79
C THR A 8 -5.82 10.26 15.79
N LYS A 9 -4.92 11.00 15.15
CA LYS A 9 -5.26 11.73 13.92
C LYS A 9 -5.81 10.66 12.99
N GLU A 10 -7.12 10.69 12.74
CA GLU A 10 -7.73 9.90 11.69
C GLU A 10 -6.96 10.23 10.42
N LYS A 11 -6.12 9.28 9.99
CA LYS A 11 -5.41 9.42 8.73
C LYS A 11 -6.49 9.57 7.67
N PRO A 12 -6.38 10.54 6.74
CA PRO A 12 -7.30 10.63 5.63
C PRO A 12 -7.42 9.24 4.98
N PRO A 13 -8.60 8.88 4.43
CA PRO A 13 -8.80 7.59 3.80
C PRO A 13 -7.61 7.31 2.88
N PHE A 14 -6.95 6.18 3.09
CA PHE A 14 -5.83 5.79 2.27
C PHE A 14 -6.38 5.41 0.89
N GLU A 15 -6.48 6.41 0.01
CA GLU A 15 -7.20 6.30 -1.24
C GLU A 15 -6.45 5.35 -2.18
N PRO A 16 -7.04 4.18 -2.52
CA PRO A 16 -6.45 3.29 -3.49
C PRO A 16 -6.37 4.00 -4.84
N GLY A 17 -5.17 4.09 -5.39
CA GLY A 17 -4.94 4.61 -6.72
C GLY A 17 -5.32 3.59 -7.80
N LEU A 18 -4.63 3.65 -8.94
CA LEU A 18 -4.92 2.77 -10.06
C LEU A 18 -4.51 1.33 -9.74
N ILE A 19 -5.40 0.40 -10.08
CA ILE A 19 -5.08 -1.02 -10.09
C ILE A 19 -4.14 -1.25 -11.28
N PRO A 20 -2.90 -1.72 -11.07
CA PRO A 20 -1.98 -1.94 -12.17
C PRO A 20 -2.55 -3.00 -13.12
N VAL A 21 -2.26 -2.84 -14.41
CA VAL A 21 -2.56 -3.89 -15.39
C VAL A 21 -1.82 -5.17 -15.01
N PRO A 22 -2.39 -6.35 -15.30
CA PRO A 22 -1.72 -7.63 -15.06
C PRO A 22 -0.32 -7.65 -15.68
N GLY A 23 0.70 -7.95 -14.86
CA GLY A 23 2.10 -7.91 -15.27
C GLY A 23 2.80 -6.56 -15.13
N ALA A 24 2.09 -5.49 -14.76
CA ALA A 24 2.71 -4.26 -14.29
C ALA A 24 3.02 -4.32 -12.78
N LEU A 25 4.03 -3.56 -12.38
CA LEU A 25 4.44 -3.47 -10.98
C LEU A 25 3.47 -2.59 -10.19
N LEU A 26 3.17 -3.04 -8.98
CA LEU A 26 2.43 -2.30 -7.98
C LEU A 26 3.33 -1.20 -7.41
N GLU A 27 2.79 -0.03 -7.15
CA GLU A 27 3.56 1.12 -6.67
C GLU A 27 3.13 1.43 -5.23
N TRP A 28 3.94 1.02 -4.25
CA TRP A 28 3.71 1.21 -2.81
C TRP A 28 4.88 1.98 -2.21
N ARG A 29 4.99 3.27 -2.52
CA ARG A 29 6.02 4.18 -2.00
C ARG A 29 5.56 4.92 -0.75
N ASP A 30 4.27 5.02 -0.49
CA ASP A 30 3.78 5.67 0.71
C ASP A 30 4.16 4.87 1.96
N SER A 31 4.67 5.59 2.97
CA SER A 31 5.11 5.00 4.23
C SER A 31 3.99 4.28 4.99
N GLN A 32 2.72 4.55 4.68
CA GLN A 32 1.56 3.90 5.27
C GLN A 32 1.48 2.41 4.93
N HIS A 33 2.09 2.00 3.82
CA HIS A 33 2.25 0.59 3.49
C HIS A 33 3.24 -0.13 4.39
N PHE A 34 4.11 0.56 5.13
CA PHE A 34 5.20 -0.06 5.89
C PHE A 34 5.05 0.12 7.39
N ASP A 35 4.67 -0.96 8.08
CA ASP A 35 4.62 -1.05 9.54
C ASP A 35 5.79 -1.88 10.06
N ARG A 36 6.93 -1.21 10.28
CA ARG A 36 8.17 -1.83 10.75
C ARG A 36 8.13 -2.38 12.18
N TRP A 37 7.08 -2.11 12.94
CA TRP A 37 6.97 -2.53 14.33
C TRP A 37 6.10 -3.76 14.51
N GLN A 38 5.29 -4.10 13.53
CA GLN A 38 4.47 -5.31 13.56
C GLN A 38 4.64 -6.12 12.28
N ASP A 39 5.53 -7.11 12.31
CA ASP A 39 5.48 -8.16 11.30
C ASP A 39 4.23 -9.02 11.53
N ARG A 40 3.43 -9.18 10.47
CA ARG A 40 2.25 -10.05 10.45
C ARG A 40 2.38 -11.06 9.31
N PRO A 41 1.79 -12.27 9.42
CA PRO A 41 1.85 -13.24 8.34
C PRO A 41 1.15 -12.70 7.10
N CYS A 42 1.81 -12.81 5.95
CA CYS A 42 1.26 -12.44 4.66
C CYS A 42 0.03 -13.30 4.33
N VAL A 43 -1.09 -12.69 3.95
CA VAL A 43 -2.34 -13.40 3.64
C VAL A 43 -2.26 -14.32 2.41
N LEU A 44 -1.18 -14.25 1.64
CA LEU A 44 -0.97 -15.05 0.42
C LEU A 44 0.08 -16.16 0.59
N CYS A 45 1.07 -15.98 1.47
CA CYS A 45 2.18 -16.93 1.61
C CYS A 45 2.59 -17.24 3.06
N ASP A 46 1.85 -16.68 4.03
CA ASP A 46 2.01 -16.84 5.49
C ASP A 46 3.35 -16.41 6.10
N LYS A 47 4.31 -15.96 5.28
CA LYS A 47 5.60 -15.44 5.75
C LYS A 47 5.43 -14.06 6.40
N PRO A 48 6.23 -13.72 7.42
CA PRO A 48 6.15 -12.41 8.07
C PRO A 48 6.40 -11.27 7.08
N THR A 49 5.61 -10.21 7.19
CA THR A 49 5.75 -9.00 6.39
C THR A 49 5.47 -7.74 7.22
N PRO A 50 6.32 -6.71 7.07
CA PRO A 50 6.03 -5.38 7.60
C PRO A 50 5.07 -4.61 6.67
N MET A 51 4.80 -5.12 5.46
CA MET A 51 3.98 -4.43 4.47
C MET A 51 2.47 -4.63 4.70
N ARG A 52 1.68 -3.65 4.26
CA ARG A 52 0.22 -3.59 4.32
C ARG A 52 -0.35 -3.23 2.97
N SER A 53 -1.50 -3.80 2.59
CA SER A 53 -2.30 -3.31 1.46
C SER A 53 -3.04 -2.02 1.83
N HIS A 54 -3.81 -1.48 0.88
CA HIS A 54 -4.65 -0.32 1.15
C HIS A 54 -5.73 -0.56 2.21
N SER A 55 -6.22 -1.79 2.29
CA SER A 55 -7.17 -2.22 3.33
C SER A 55 -6.51 -2.58 4.66
N GLY A 56 -5.18 -2.44 4.78
CA GLY A 56 -4.42 -2.84 5.96
C GLY A 56 -4.15 -4.35 6.07
N GLU A 57 -4.44 -5.14 5.02
CA GLU A 57 -4.12 -6.58 5.01
C GLU A 57 -2.59 -6.76 4.94
N PRO A 58 -1.98 -7.63 5.76
CA PRO A 58 -0.56 -7.92 5.68
C PRO A 58 -0.26 -8.72 4.42
N VAL A 59 0.56 -8.17 3.53
CA VAL A 59 0.91 -8.83 2.27
C VAL A 59 2.28 -8.33 1.78
N HIS A 60 3.08 -9.19 1.16
CA HIS A 60 4.28 -8.72 0.46
C HIS A 60 3.89 -8.05 -0.86
N LYS A 61 4.59 -6.98 -1.24
CA LYS A 61 4.40 -6.33 -2.54
C LYS A 61 4.44 -7.32 -3.71
N ALA A 62 5.46 -8.19 -3.75
CA ALA A 62 5.59 -9.22 -4.78
C ALA A 62 4.40 -10.18 -4.80
N CYS A 63 3.92 -10.64 -3.63
CA CYS A 63 2.76 -11.52 -3.58
C CYS A 63 1.48 -10.81 -4.09
N ALA A 64 1.32 -9.52 -3.81
CA ALA A 64 0.21 -8.75 -4.34
C ALA A 64 0.31 -8.59 -5.87
N GLU A 65 1.50 -8.34 -6.41
CA GLU A 65 1.77 -8.27 -7.85
C GLU A 65 1.46 -9.60 -8.55
N ASP A 66 1.96 -10.72 -8.00
CA ASP A 66 1.68 -12.06 -8.50
C ASP A 66 0.17 -12.37 -8.47
N TRP A 67 -0.53 -11.96 -7.41
CA TRP A 67 -1.97 -12.15 -7.30
C TRP A 67 -2.74 -11.34 -8.36
N ILE A 68 -2.35 -10.09 -8.63
CA ILE A 68 -2.96 -9.26 -9.69
C ILE A 68 -2.72 -9.88 -11.06
N ALA A 69 -1.50 -10.38 -11.31
CA ALA A 69 -1.17 -11.06 -12.55
C ALA A 69 -1.99 -12.35 -12.76
N ALA A 70 -2.20 -13.12 -11.69
CA ALA A 70 -2.97 -14.37 -11.73
C ALA A 70 -4.49 -14.16 -11.74
N ASN A 71 -5.00 -13.05 -11.18
CA ASN A 71 -6.43 -12.79 -11.00
C ASN A 71 -6.83 -11.42 -11.60
N PRO A 72 -6.73 -11.25 -12.93
CA PRO A 72 -6.92 -9.96 -13.58
C PRO A 72 -8.35 -9.42 -13.49
N ALA A 73 -9.36 -10.29 -13.31
CA ALA A 73 -10.75 -9.88 -13.16
C ALA A 73 -11.03 -9.39 -11.74
N GLU A 74 -10.54 -10.13 -10.73
CA GLU A 74 -10.68 -9.83 -9.31
C GLU A 74 -9.83 -8.63 -8.91
N ALA A 75 -8.67 -8.45 -9.55
CA ALA A 75 -7.83 -7.27 -9.35
C ALA A 75 -8.61 -5.98 -9.60
N ARG A 76 -9.51 -5.96 -10.60
CA ARG A 76 -10.37 -4.81 -10.91
C ARG A 76 -11.33 -4.42 -9.77
N LEU A 77 -11.54 -5.30 -8.78
CA LEU A 77 -12.31 -4.98 -7.58
C LEU A 77 -11.51 -4.15 -6.56
N GLY A 78 -10.22 -3.89 -6.81
CA GLY A 78 -9.43 -2.95 -6.01
C GLY A 78 -8.85 -3.52 -4.72
N ARG A 79 -8.74 -4.85 -4.57
CA ARG A 79 -8.11 -5.46 -3.38
C ARG A 79 -6.67 -4.96 -3.17
N PHE A 80 -5.92 -4.87 -4.27
CA PHE A 80 -4.57 -4.31 -4.30
C PHE A 80 -4.52 -3.23 -5.37
N ALA A 81 -4.22 -2.00 -4.96
CA ALA A 81 -4.05 -0.85 -5.82
C ALA A 81 -2.68 -0.22 -5.58
N SER A 82 -2.16 0.46 -6.59
CA SER A 82 -0.98 1.32 -6.44
C SER A 82 -1.36 2.61 -5.73
N ASP A 83 -0.39 3.26 -5.09
CA ASP A 83 -0.52 4.60 -4.55
C ASP A 83 -0.99 5.57 -5.63
N ILE A 84 -1.76 6.58 -5.24
CA ILE A 84 -2.04 7.72 -6.12
C ILE A 84 -0.71 8.43 -6.38
N GLN A 85 -0.23 8.36 -7.63
CA GLN A 85 0.84 9.23 -8.06
C GLN A 85 0.28 10.65 -8.16
N ALA A 86 0.38 11.40 -7.06
CA ALA A 86 0.28 12.85 -7.12
C ALA A 86 1.37 13.30 -8.10
N LYS A 87 0.96 13.79 -9.28
CA LYS A 87 1.83 14.46 -10.24
C LYS A 87 2.73 15.41 -9.46
N ARG A 88 4.00 15.04 -9.27
CA ARG A 88 5.01 16.01 -8.88
C ARG A 88 5.10 16.96 -10.07
N GLN A 89 4.51 18.15 -9.95
CA GLN A 89 5.01 19.31 -10.67
C GLN A 89 6.45 19.46 -10.19
N HIS A 90 7.37 18.87 -10.95
CA HIS A 90 8.75 19.24 -10.94
C HIS A 90 8.79 20.55 -11.73
N ASP A 91 8.50 21.66 -11.06
CA ASP A 91 8.91 22.96 -11.58
C ASP A 91 10.44 22.95 -11.49
N ASP A 92 11.06 22.62 -12.61
CA ASP A 92 12.49 22.81 -12.91
C ASP A 92 12.81 24.31 -12.90
N ASP A 93 12.77 24.94 -11.72
CA ASP A 93 13.32 26.28 -11.49
C ASP A 93 14.61 26.16 -10.68
N HIS A 94 15.67 25.70 -11.35
CA HIS A 94 17.04 25.87 -10.89
C HIS A 94 17.68 27.02 -11.67
N ALA A 95 17.50 28.24 -11.15
CA ALA A 95 18.21 29.44 -11.57
C ALA A 95 19.64 29.50 -11.01
#